data_AF-A0A1T4SDL3-F1
#
_entry.id   AF-A0A1T4SDL3-F1
#
_cell.length_a   1.000
_cell.length_b   1.000
_cell.length_c   1.000
_cell.angle_alpha   90.00
_cell.angle_beta   90.00
_cell.angle_gamma   90.00
#
_symmetry.space_group_name_H-M   'P 1'
#
loop_
_entity.id
_entity.type
_entity.pdbx_description
1 polymer ?
#
loop_
_entity_poly.entity_id
_entity_poly.type
_entity_poly.pdbx_seq_one_letter_code
_entity_poly.pdbx_strand_id
1 'polypeptide(L)'
;MENNYVSVRDVWDFEKYYCSKPISWINTAHNLKSSYQVLFENSKLVISFDNNERDPLLKTPFWSAGTERMLIGFSLENMVKAILLLDKKVLDDAFKKEGKLSWGKDGHNLIKLYGQTNIELTPLEIRYLELWQICSLWAGRYPISINENHIPRNRKSLPSREALIQRSKKELEKAKKENDILMGADLNDLLNQGIGDLENTTFISLYDKSYSFIKNSCSLLPETDKLKCWLCKRIGCTK
;
A
#
# COMPACT_ATOMS: atom_id res chain seq x y z
N MET A 1 6.53 -0.96 -44.34
CA MET A 1 6.14 -1.04 -42.92
C MET A 1 7.43 -1.08 -42.13
N GLU A 2 7.75 -0.01 -41.40
CA GLU A 2 8.93 0.01 -40.53
C GLU A 2 8.69 -0.93 -39.33
N ASN A 3 9.70 -1.74 -39.04
CA ASN A 3 9.62 -2.72 -37.96
C ASN A 3 9.91 -1.99 -36.63
N ASN A 4 8.86 -1.59 -35.91
CA ASN A 4 8.93 -0.87 -34.64
C ASN A 4 9.38 -1.75 -33.46
N TYR A 5 10.24 -2.74 -33.71
CA TYR A 5 10.69 -3.68 -32.67
C TYR A 5 11.76 -3.01 -31.80
N VAL A 6 11.37 -2.63 -30.58
CA VAL A 6 12.29 -2.20 -29.53
C VAL A 6 12.85 -3.45 -28.85
N SER A 7 14.17 -3.52 -28.65
CA SER A 7 14.75 -4.69 -28.00
C SER A 7 14.27 -4.78 -26.54
N VAL A 8 14.08 -6.01 -26.05
CA VAL A 8 13.70 -6.26 -24.64
C VAL A 8 14.66 -5.55 -23.68
N ARG A 9 15.95 -5.47 -24.04
CA ARG A 9 16.97 -4.77 -23.25
C ARG A 9 16.70 -3.28 -23.15
N ASP A 10 16.34 -2.62 -24.26
CA ASP A 10 16.09 -1.18 -24.28
C ASP A 10 14.85 -0.81 -23.46
N VAL A 11 13.79 -1.64 -23.51
CA VAL A 11 12.61 -1.49 -22.64
C VAL A 11 13.02 -1.60 -21.17
N TRP A 12 13.81 -2.61 -20.80
CA TRP A 12 14.27 -2.78 -19.42
C TRP A 12 15.18 -1.65 -18.93
N ASP A 13 16.03 -1.11 -19.80
CA ASP A 13 16.91 -0.01 -19.43
C ASP A 13 16.13 1.31 -19.29
N PHE A 14 15.10 1.53 -20.11
CA PHE A 14 14.13 2.61 -19.91
C PHE A 14 13.37 2.47 -18.58
N GLU A 15 12.77 1.31 -18.32
CA GLU A 15 12.02 1.06 -17.08
C GLU A 15 12.90 1.25 -15.85
N LYS A 16 14.15 0.75 -15.87
CA LYS A 16 15.11 1.01 -14.78
C LYS A 16 15.39 2.49 -14.62
N TYR A 17 15.65 3.20 -15.71
CA TYR A 17 15.89 4.64 -15.64
C TYR A 17 14.67 5.38 -15.09
N TYR A 18 13.47 5.03 -15.53
CA TYR A 18 12.23 5.61 -15.06
C TYR A 18 12.01 5.31 -13.57
N CYS A 19 12.12 4.06 -13.14
CA CYS A 19 11.99 3.63 -11.76
C CYS A 19 13.15 4.07 -10.86
N SER A 20 14.31 4.49 -11.39
CA SER A 20 15.38 5.06 -10.56
C SER A 20 15.07 6.44 -10.00
N LYS A 21 14.01 7.09 -10.52
CA LYS A 21 13.65 8.45 -10.13
C LYS A 21 12.56 8.41 -9.07
N PRO A 22 12.75 9.04 -7.89
CA PRO A 22 11.71 9.16 -6.87
C PRO A 22 10.38 9.70 -7.41
N ILE A 23 10.42 10.65 -8.36
CA ILE A 23 9.21 11.26 -8.95
C ILE A 23 8.25 10.24 -9.61
N SER A 24 8.79 9.19 -10.22
CA SER A 24 7.98 8.15 -10.87
C SER A 24 7.14 7.38 -9.85
N TRP A 25 7.72 7.09 -8.68
CA TRP A 25 7.05 6.43 -7.57
C TRP A 25 6.04 7.36 -6.91
N ILE A 26 6.35 8.64 -6.76
CA ILE A 26 5.43 9.65 -6.21
C ILE A 26 4.18 9.79 -7.10
N ASN A 27 4.36 9.89 -8.41
CA ASN A 27 3.24 9.98 -9.36
C ASN A 27 2.36 8.72 -9.29
N THR A 28 3.00 7.54 -9.22
CA THR A 28 2.28 6.27 -9.07
C THR A 28 1.50 6.22 -7.75
N ALA A 29 2.12 6.63 -6.63
CA ALA A 29 1.47 6.72 -5.34
C ALA A 29 0.26 7.67 -5.38
N HIS A 30 0.39 8.82 -6.04
CA HIS A 30 -0.69 9.78 -6.18
C HIS A 30 -1.87 9.20 -6.96
N ASN A 31 -1.61 8.57 -8.10
CA ASN A 31 -2.66 7.92 -8.90
C ASN A 31 -3.41 6.84 -8.10
N LEU A 32 -2.70 6.07 -7.28
CA LEU A 32 -3.28 5.05 -6.40
C LEU A 32 -4.11 5.67 -5.28
N LYS A 33 -3.62 6.75 -4.63
CA LYS A 33 -4.39 7.54 -3.66
C LYS A 33 -5.68 8.07 -4.28
N SER A 34 -5.62 8.68 -5.46
CA SER A 34 -6.80 9.20 -6.16
C SER A 34 -7.79 8.08 -6.51
N SER A 35 -7.29 6.94 -7.00
CA SER A 35 -8.13 5.77 -7.29
C SER A 35 -8.86 5.26 -6.03
N TYR A 36 -8.15 5.20 -4.91
CA TYR A 36 -8.74 4.88 -3.62
C TYR A 36 -9.82 5.89 -3.21
N GLN A 37 -9.54 7.20 -3.30
CA GLN A 37 -10.48 8.25 -2.91
C GLN A 37 -11.79 8.16 -3.71
N VAL A 38 -11.70 7.91 -5.02
CA VAL A 38 -12.88 7.68 -5.86
C VAL A 38 -13.68 6.48 -5.39
N LEU A 39 -13.05 5.35 -5.06
CA LEU A 39 -13.78 4.18 -4.53
C LEU A 39 -14.43 4.47 -3.17
N PHE A 40 -13.70 5.15 -2.27
CA PHE A 40 -14.18 5.50 -0.94
C PHE A 40 -15.37 6.48 -0.97
N GLU A 41 -15.36 7.45 -1.89
CA GLU A 41 -16.50 8.36 -2.10
C GLU A 41 -17.70 7.63 -2.69
N ASN A 42 -17.48 6.75 -3.67
CA ASN A 42 -18.56 5.96 -4.27
C ASN A 42 -19.17 4.93 -3.30
N SER A 43 -18.38 4.31 -2.43
CA SER A 43 -18.89 3.35 -1.43
C SER A 43 -19.82 4.04 -0.42
N LYS A 44 -19.56 5.32 -0.09
CA LYS A 44 -20.50 6.15 0.69
C LYS A 44 -21.82 6.39 -0.05
N LEU A 45 -21.77 6.61 -1.37
CA LEU A 45 -22.97 6.81 -2.19
C LEU A 45 -23.82 5.54 -2.28
N VAL A 46 -23.21 4.36 -2.46
CA VAL A 46 -23.92 3.07 -2.53
C VAL A 46 -24.72 2.79 -1.25
N ILE A 47 -24.21 3.17 -0.08
CA ILE A 47 -24.90 3.00 1.20
C ILE A 47 -26.07 4.00 1.35
N SER A 48 -26.03 5.13 0.63
CA SER A 48 -27.05 6.19 0.70
C SER A 48 -28.24 6.02 -0.24
N PHE A 49 -28.20 5.06 -1.18
CA PHE A 49 -29.33 4.81 -2.07
C PHE A 49 -30.50 4.19 -1.29
N ASP A 50 -31.56 4.98 -1.21
CA ASP A 50 -32.84 4.60 -0.62
C ASP A 50 -33.40 3.34 -1.32
N ASN A 51 -33.99 2.43 -0.54
CA ASN A 51 -34.45 1.11 -0.99
C ASN A 51 -35.57 1.15 -2.08
N ASN A 52 -35.95 2.34 -2.53
CA ASN A 52 -37.12 2.63 -3.34
C ASN A 52 -36.82 2.76 -4.85
N GLU A 53 -35.57 2.97 -5.28
CA GLU A 53 -35.21 3.08 -6.71
C GLU A 53 -34.21 1.99 -7.11
N ARG A 54 -34.73 0.81 -7.43
CA ARG A 54 -33.92 -0.36 -7.81
C ARG A 54 -33.46 -0.26 -9.27
N ASP A 55 -32.31 0.37 -9.52
CA ASP A 55 -31.48 -0.06 -10.66
C ASP A 55 -31.07 -1.53 -10.41
N PRO A 56 -31.42 -2.48 -11.29
CA PRO A 56 -31.05 -3.88 -11.13
C PRO A 56 -29.56 -4.14 -10.96
N LEU A 57 -28.69 -3.27 -11.48
CA LEU A 57 -27.24 -3.39 -11.42
C LEU A 57 -26.66 -2.98 -10.04
N LEU A 58 -27.43 -2.24 -9.23
CA LEU A 58 -27.04 -1.79 -7.88
C LEU A 58 -27.58 -2.71 -6.77
N LYS A 59 -28.24 -3.83 -7.12
CA LYS A 59 -28.89 -4.73 -6.15
C LYS A 59 -27.94 -5.42 -5.17
N THR A 60 -26.66 -5.51 -5.48
CA THR A 60 -25.66 -6.09 -4.60
C THR A 60 -24.60 -5.04 -4.27
N PRO A 61 -24.47 -4.63 -3.00
CA PRO A 61 -23.42 -3.70 -2.62
C PRO A 61 -22.06 -4.31 -2.96
N PHE A 62 -21.28 -3.61 -3.80
CA PHE A 62 -19.91 -4.00 -4.08
C PHE A 62 -19.06 -3.73 -2.84
N TRP A 63 -18.57 -4.79 -2.20
CA TRP A 63 -17.70 -4.67 -1.04
C TRP A 63 -16.27 -4.32 -1.47
N SER A 64 -16.00 -3.02 -1.63
CA SER A 64 -14.74 -2.48 -2.14
C SER A 64 -13.61 -2.46 -1.11
N ALA A 65 -13.88 -2.65 0.18
CA ALA A 65 -12.92 -2.39 1.26
C ALA A 65 -11.57 -3.12 1.09
N GLY A 66 -11.60 -4.38 0.63
CA GLY A 66 -10.37 -5.13 0.34
C GLY A 66 -9.54 -4.52 -0.79
N THR A 67 -10.20 -4.06 -1.86
CA THR A 67 -9.57 -3.38 -3.01
C THR A 67 -9.06 -2.00 -2.60
N GLU A 68 -9.83 -1.24 -1.83
CA GLU A 68 -9.45 0.07 -1.30
C GLU A 68 -8.19 -0.03 -0.42
N ARG A 69 -8.15 -0.97 0.53
CA ARG A 69 -6.95 -1.23 1.36
C ARG A 69 -5.74 -1.67 0.55
N MET A 70 -5.96 -2.41 -0.53
CA MET A 70 -4.88 -2.77 -1.47
C MET A 70 -4.32 -1.53 -2.18
N LEU A 71 -5.17 -0.61 -2.64
CA LEU A 71 -4.74 0.64 -3.25
C LEU A 71 -3.99 1.52 -2.25
N ILE A 72 -4.47 1.60 -1.00
CA ILE A 72 -3.75 2.26 0.11
C ILE A 72 -2.36 1.63 0.29
N GLY A 73 -2.28 0.30 0.41
CA GLY A 73 -1.02 -0.41 0.59
C GLY A 73 -0.02 -0.12 -0.53
N PHE A 74 -0.43 -0.19 -1.80
CA PHE A 74 0.46 0.16 -2.92
C PHE A 74 0.82 1.63 -2.97
N SER A 75 -0.11 2.52 -2.64
CA SER A 75 0.16 3.96 -2.57
C SER A 75 1.28 4.24 -1.56
N LEU A 76 1.18 3.69 -0.35
CA LEU A 76 2.19 3.87 0.69
C LEU A 76 3.51 3.15 0.37
N GLU A 77 3.45 1.95 -0.24
CA GLU A 77 4.65 1.24 -0.71
C GLU A 77 5.44 2.09 -1.71
N ASN A 78 4.75 2.71 -2.67
CA ASN A 78 5.39 3.57 -3.65
C ASN A 78 5.97 4.83 -2.99
N MET A 79 5.24 5.43 -2.05
CA MET A 79 5.68 6.62 -1.35
C MET A 79 6.94 6.36 -0.50
N VAL A 80 6.96 5.29 0.29
CA VAL A 80 8.12 4.95 1.12
C VAL A 80 9.33 4.55 0.28
N LYS A 81 9.12 3.87 -0.86
CA LYS A 81 10.21 3.60 -1.82
C LYS A 81 10.75 4.87 -2.44
N ALA A 82 9.89 5.85 -2.77
CA ALA A 82 10.34 7.15 -3.24
C ALA A 82 11.26 7.84 -2.22
N ILE A 83 10.90 7.78 -0.92
CA ILE A 83 11.72 8.30 0.18
C ILE A 83 13.07 7.58 0.24
N LEU A 84 13.06 6.25 0.19
CA LEU A 84 14.27 5.45 0.27
C LEU A 84 15.23 5.70 -0.91
N LEU A 85 14.70 5.97 -2.10
CA LEU A 85 15.50 6.33 -3.28
C LEU A 85 16.16 7.72 -3.20
N LEU A 86 15.83 8.53 -2.19
CA LEU A 86 16.58 9.76 -1.90
C LEU A 86 17.98 9.45 -1.34
N ASP A 87 18.17 8.27 -0.73
CA ASP A 87 19.49 7.79 -0.34
C ASP A 87 20.16 7.08 -1.53
N LYS A 88 21.29 7.66 -1.97
CA LYS A 88 22.11 7.12 -3.06
C LYS A 88 22.54 5.67 -2.81
N LYS A 89 22.87 5.29 -1.57
CA LYS A 89 23.30 3.93 -1.27
C LYS A 89 22.19 2.93 -1.51
N VAL A 90 20.96 3.28 -1.11
CA VAL A 90 19.77 2.46 -1.32
C VAL A 90 19.43 2.38 -2.80
N LEU A 91 19.54 3.49 -3.53
CA LEU A 91 19.43 3.51 -4.99
C LEU A 91 20.44 2.56 -5.64
N ASP A 92 21.72 2.66 -5.28
CA ASP A 92 22.74 1.77 -5.82
C ASP A 92 22.41 0.31 -5.49
N ASP A 93 22.03 -0.01 -4.25
CA ASP A 93 21.66 -1.36 -3.81
C ASP A 93 20.44 -1.94 -4.53
N ALA A 94 19.37 -1.16 -4.73
CA ALA A 94 18.15 -1.59 -5.39
C ALA A 94 18.36 -1.89 -6.89
N PHE A 95 19.40 -1.29 -7.50
CA PHE A 95 19.71 -1.40 -8.93
C PHE A 95 21.03 -2.15 -9.23
N LYS A 96 21.72 -2.69 -8.22
CA LYS A 96 23.02 -3.37 -8.33
C LYS A 96 23.04 -4.62 -9.22
N LYS A 97 21.94 -5.35 -9.32
CA LYS A 97 21.90 -6.59 -10.11
C LYS A 97 21.75 -6.26 -11.59
N GLU A 98 22.69 -6.73 -12.40
CA GLU A 98 22.58 -6.76 -13.86
C GLU A 98 21.20 -7.32 -14.24
N GLY A 99 20.28 -6.42 -14.60
CA GLY A 99 19.00 -6.79 -15.19
C GLY A 99 17.73 -6.56 -14.37
N LYS A 100 17.73 -6.45 -13.03
CA LYS A 100 16.46 -6.41 -12.26
C LYS A 100 16.47 -5.46 -11.06
N LEU A 101 15.50 -4.54 -11.03
CA LEU A 101 15.11 -3.80 -9.83
C LEU A 101 14.74 -4.82 -8.74
N SER A 102 15.40 -4.75 -7.59
CA SER A 102 15.19 -5.71 -6.51
C SER A 102 15.24 -5.02 -5.15
N TRP A 103 14.11 -4.98 -4.47
CA TRP A 103 13.97 -4.49 -3.10
C TRP A 103 14.26 -5.56 -2.04
N GLY A 104 14.78 -6.73 -2.45
CA GLY A 104 15.03 -7.87 -1.56
C GLY A 104 13.76 -8.57 -1.07
N LYS A 105 13.91 -9.48 -0.11
CA LYS A 105 12.80 -10.30 0.43
C LYS A 105 11.74 -9.45 1.16
N ASP A 106 12.16 -8.32 1.73
CA ASP A 106 11.31 -7.42 2.52
C ASP A 106 10.82 -6.20 1.72
N GLY A 107 11.04 -6.19 0.40
CA GLY A 107 10.69 -5.09 -0.48
C GLY A 107 9.19 -4.77 -0.63
N HIS A 108 8.33 -5.58 -0.01
CA HIS A 108 6.88 -5.40 0.03
C HIS A 108 6.34 -5.39 1.47
N ASN A 109 7.22 -5.38 2.46
CA ASN A 109 6.83 -5.28 3.87
C ASN A 109 6.81 -3.81 4.27
N LEU A 110 5.61 -3.22 4.30
CA LEU A 110 5.40 -1.80 4.56
C LEU A 110 6.05 -1.35 5.88
N ILE A 111 5.87 -2.13 6.96
CA ILE A 111 6.42 -1.78 8.28
C ILE A 111 7.94 -1.73 8.22
N LYS A 112 8.57 -2.73 7.60
CA LYS A 112 10.03 -2.77 7.45
C LYS A 112 10.55 -1.64 6.56
N LEU A 113 9.83 -1.31 5.48
CA LEU A 113 10.20 -0.20 4.60
C LEU A 113 10.14 1.13 5.35
N TYR A 114 9.07 1.39 6.11
CA TYR A 114 8.97 2.61 6.92
C TYR A 114 10.03 2.66 8.03
N GLY A 115 10.38 1.51 8.63
CA GLY A 115 11.46 1.40 9.61
C GLY A 115 12.86 1.68 9.07
N GLN A 116 13.02 1.77 7.74
CA GLN A 116 14.27 2.21 7.10
C GLN A 116 14.30 3.73 6.86
N THR A 117 13.23 4.44 7.21
CA THR A 117 13.13 5.90 7.08
C THR A 117 13.18 6.59 8.45
N ASN A 118 13.26 7.92 8.45
CA ASN A 118 13.16 8.74 9.65
C ASN A 118 11.72 9.20 9.93
N ILE A 119 10.72 8.57 9.32
CA ILE A 119 9.31 8.86 9.61
C ILE A 119 8.91 8.06 10.84
N GLU A 120 8.67 8.77 11.94
CA GLU A 120 8.13 8.15 13.15
C GLU A 120 6.70 7.65 12.89
N LEU A 121 6.38 6.44 13.34
CA LEU A 121 5.03 5.89 13.21
C LEU A 121 4.36 5.82 14.59
N THR A 122 3.12 6.26 14.67
CA THR A 122 2.27 6.06 15.83
C THR A 122 1.83 4.59 15.91
N PRO A 123 1.44 4.09 17.11
CA PRO A 123 0.91 2.74 17.25
C PRO A 123 -0.30 2.47 16.33
N LEU A 124 -1.15 3.47 16.12
CA LEU A 124 -2.30 3.39 15.23
C LEU A 124 -1.89 3.24 13.76
N GLU A 125 -0.91 4.04 13.29
CA GLU A 125 -0.37 3.92 11.93
C GLU A 125 0.28 2.56 11.71
N ILE A 126 1.06 2.05 12.68
CA ILE A 126 1.65 0.69 12.61
C ILE A 126 0.56 -0.36 12.44
N ARG A 127 -0.51 -0.26 13.23
CA ARG A 127 -1.62 -1.21 13.19
C ARG A 127 -2.34 -1.21 11.83
N TYR A 128 -2.59 -0.04 11.27
CA TYR A 128 -3.17 0.04 9.92
C TYR A 128 -2.18 -0.37 8.83
N LEU A 129 -0.88 -0.11 8.98
CA LEU A 129 0.12 -0.64 8.05
C LEU A 129 0.13 -2.17 8.02
N GLU A 130 -0.04 -2.85 9.16
CA GLU A 130 -0.24 -4.31 9.20
C GLU A 130 -1.46 -4.72 8.38
N LEU A 131 -2.59 -4.03 8.56
CA LEU A 131 -3.84 -4.31 7.86
C LEU A 131 -3.70 -4.12 6.35
N TRP A 132 -3.20 -2.97 5.91
CA TRP A 132 -3.03 -2.64 4.49
C TRP A 132 -1.99 -3.54 3.82
N GLN A 133 -0.94 -3.92 4.56
CA GLN A 133 0.04 -4.91 4.10
C GLN A 133 -0.62 -6.27 3.82
N ILE A 134 -1.54 -6.74 4.67
CA ILE A 134 -2.26 -8.01 4.43
C ILE A 134 -3.05 -7.94 3.12
N CYS A 135 -3.77 -6.84 2.87
CA CYS A 135 -4.56 -6.67 1.64
C CYS A 135 -3.69 -6.54 0.38
N SER A 136 -2.52 -5.90 0.49
CA SER A 136 -1.58 -5.74 -0.64
C SER A 136 -0.79 -7.02 -0.93
N LEU A 137 -0.42 -7.77 0.12
CA LEU A 137 0.22 -9.10 0.05
C LEU A 137 -0.83 -10.20 -0.10
N TRP A 138 -1.44 -10.29 -1.28
CA TRP A 138 -2.20 -11.47 -1.78
C TRP A 138 -3.48 -11.88 -1.03
N ALA A 139 -3.62 -11.67 0.28
CA ALA A 139 -4.74 -12.19 1.09
C ALA A 139 -6.08 -11.52 0.78
N GLY A 140 -6.08 -10.36 0.11
CA GLY A 140 -7.30 -9.66 -0.34
C GLY A 140 -7.75 -9.96 -1.78
N ARG A 141 -7.01 -10.78 -2.55
CA ARG A 141 -7.22 -10.91 -4.01
C ARG A 141 -8.13 -12.06 -4.45
N TYR A 142 -8.29 -13.10 -3.62
CA TYR A 142 -9.14 -14.25 -3.95
C TYR A 142 -9.88 -14.75 -2.71
N PRO A 143 -11.18 -15.06 -2.82
CA PRO A 143 -11.94 -15.68 -1.73
C PRO A 143 -11.47 -17.11 -1.38
N ILE A 144 -10.61 -17.70 -2.21
CA ILE A 144 -10.14 -19.09 -2.09
C ILE A 144 -8.65 -19.12 -2.43
N SER A 145 -7.87 -19.91 -1.69
CA SER A 145 -6.46 -20.11 -2.00
C SER A 145 -6.25 -20.77 -3.37
N ILE A 146 -5.31 -20.25 -4.16
CA ILE A 146 -4.99 -20.77 -5.50
C ILE A 146 -4.30 -22.15 -5.43
N ASN A 147 -3.65 -22.48 -4.30
CA ASN A 147 -2.96 -23.74 -4.09
C ASN A 147 -3.67 -24.56 -3.01
N GLU A 148 -3.99 -25.81 -3.30
CA GLU A 148 -4.59 -26.77 -2.36
C GLU A 148 -3.74 -26.90 -1.07
N ASN A 149 -2.42 -26.79 -1.17
CA ASN A 149 -1.53 -26.82 -0.01
C ASN A 149 -1.70 -25.63 0.95
N HIS A 150 -2.33 -24.54 0.50
CA HIS A 150 -2.67 -23.39 1.34
C HIS A 150 -4.05 -23.55 2.01
N ILE A 151 -4.85 -24.53 1.57
CA ILE A 151 -6.10 -24.88 2.23
C ILE A 151 -5.75 -25.73 3.46
N PRO A 152 -6.11 -25.31 4.68
CA PRO A 152 -5.78 -26.07 5.87
C PRO A 152 -6.42 -27.46 5.82
N ARG A 153 -5.59 -28.51 5.86
CA ARG A 153 -6.03 -29.92 5.82
C ARG A 153 -6.94 -30.29 6.98
N ASN A 154 -6.71 -29.64 8.14
CA ASN A 154 -7.56 -29.76 9.31
C ASN A 154 -8.05 -28.36 9.69
N ARG A 155 -9.36 -28.16 9.72
CA ARG A 155 -9.95 -26.96 10.32
C ARG A 155 -9.94 -27.14 11.84
N LYS A 156 -9.32 -26.21 12.56
CA LYS A 156 -9.56 -26.13 14.01
C LYS A 156 -11.05 -25.88 14.23
N SER A 157 -11.63 -26.56 15.19
CA SER A 157 -13.01 -26.29 15.62
C SER A 157 -13.13 -24.81 15.93
N LEU A 158 -14.14 -24.16 15.35
CA LEU A 158 -14.42 -22.76 15.68
C LEU A 158 -14.77 -22.68 17.17
N PRO A 159 -14.33 -21.63 17.88
CA PRO A 159 -14.74 -21.41 19.26
C PRO A 159 -16.27 -21.34 19.35
N SER A 160 -16.85 -21.76 20.48
CA SER A 160 -18.28 -21.59 20.70
C SER A 160 -18.66 -20.10 20.69
N ARG A 161 -19.93 -19.80 20.44
CA ARG A 161 -20.47 -18.44 20.49
C ARG A 161 -20.16 -17.77 21.83
N GLU A 162 -20.33 -18.51 22.92
CA GLU A 162 -20.05 -18.03 24.28
C GLU A 162 -18.57 -17.68 24.45
N ALA A 163 -17.67 -18.53 23.94
CA ALA A 163 -16.23 -18.27 23.97
C ALA A 163 -15.84 -17.03 23.16
N LEU A 164 -16.45 -16.81 21.99
CA LEU A 164 -16.24 -15.60 21.18
C LEU A 164 -16.74 -14.35 21.90
N ILE A 165 -17.92 -14.39 22.51
CA ILE A 165 -18.47 -13.28 23.30
C ILE A 165 -17.57 -12.94 24.48
N GLN A 166 -17.10 -13.95 25.23
CA GLN A 166 -16.22 -13.74 26.38
C GLN A 166 -14.86 -13.16 25.96
N ARG A 167 -14.29 -13.65 24.85
CA ARG A 167 -13.08 -13.07 24.25
C ARG A 167 -13.30 -11.60 23.90
N SER A 168 -14.36 -11.28 23.17
CA SER A 168 -14.68 -9.90 22.76
C SER A 168 -14.87 -8.97 23.97
N LYS A 169 -15.59 -9.40 25.00
CA LYS A 169 -15.74 -8.63 26.25
C LYS A 169 -14.39 -8.35 26.91
N LYS A 170 -13.51 -9.35 27.00
CA LYS A 170 -12.19 -9.21 27.60
C LYS A 170 -11.32 -8.21 26.82
N GLU A 171 -11.33 -8.29 25.49
CA GLU A 171 -10.59 -7.35 24.63
C GLU A 171 -11.14 -5.93 24.77
N LEU A 172 -12.47 -5.74 24.82
CA LEU A 172 -13.09 -4.42 25.03
C LEU A 172 -12.73 -3.80 26.37
N GLU A 173 -12.76 -4.58 27.45
CA GLU A 173 -12.39 -4.08 28.78
C GLU A 173 -10.90 -3.73 28.86
N LYS A 174 -10.03 -4.53 28.22
CA LYS A 174 -8.61 -4.22 28.07
C LYS A 174 -8.42 -2.92 27.29
N ALA A 175 -9.09 -2.78 26.15
CA ALA A 175 -8.99 -1.62 25.29
C ALA A 175 -9.43 -0.33 25.99
N LYS A 176 -10.53 -0.37 26.76
CA LYS A 176 -10.97 0.75 27.60
C LYS A 176 -9.90 1.13 28.62
N LYS A 177 -9.29 0.14 29.28
CA LYS A 177 -8.24 0.39 30.28
C LYS A 177 -6.98 1.00 29.65
N GLU A 178 -6.66 0.62 28.43
CA GLU A 178 -5.48 1.06 27.68
C GLU A 178 -5.72 2.32 26.84
N ASN A 179 -6.95 2.87 26.83
CA ASN A 179 -7.39 3.90 25.90
C ASN A 179 -7.06 3.56 24.43
N ASP A 180 -7.21 2.28 24.07
CA ASP A 180 -7.00 1.82 22.71
C ASP A 180 -8.11 2.36 21.80
N ILE A 181 -7.68 3.17 20.82
CA ILE A 181 -8.55 3.85 19.84
C ILE A 181 -9.32 2.83 18.98
N LEU A 182 -8.78 1.61 18.80
CA LEU A 182 -9.40 0.56 18.02
C LEU A 182 -10.31 -0.35 18.86
N MET A 183 -10.49 -0.05 20.15
CA MET A 183 -11.38 -0.80 21.04
C MET A 183 -11.09 -2.31 21.07
N GLY A 184 -9.81 -2.72 20.91
CA GLY A 184 -9.42 -4.12 20.93
C GLY A 184 -9.77 -4.90 19.66
N ALA A 185 -10.13 -4.21 18.57
CA ALA A 185 -10.40 -4.86 17.28
C ALA A 185 -9.15 -5.62 16.78
N ASP A 186 -9.34 -6.89 16.44
CA ASP A 186 -8.28 -7.67 15.84
C ASP A 186 -8.17 -7.37 14.32
N LEU A 187 -7.02 -7.66 13.70
CA LEU A 187 -6.84 -7.38 12.27
C LEU A 187 -7.86 -8.10 11.39
N ASN A 188 -8.28 -9.31 11.77
CA ASN A 188 -9.29 -10.05 11.00
C ASN A 188 -10.67 -9.41 11.13
N ASP A 189 -11.00 -8.85 12.30
CA ASP A 189 -12.22 -8.05 12.46
C ASP A 189 -12.19 -6.86 11.50
N LEU A 190 -11.08 -6.13 11.45
CA LEU A 190 -10.89 -4.97 10.57
C LEU A 190 -10.90 -5.35 9.07
N LEU A 191 -10.31 -6.48 8.69
CA LEU A 191 -10.29 -6.97 7.30
C LEU A 191 -11.70 -7.15 6.72
N ASN A 192 -12.65 -7.54 7.56
CA ASN A 192 -14.03 -7.80 7.17
C ASN A 192 -14.98 -6.61 7.41
N GLN A 193 -14.44 -5.45 7.81
CA GLN A 193 -15.17 -4.20 7.97
C GLN A 193 -14.91 -3.25 6.79
N GLY A 194 -15.86 -2.34 6.55
CA GLY A 194 -15.67 -1.26 5.59
C GLY A 194 -14.56 -0.32 6.04
N ILE A 195 -14.04 0.52 5.13
CA ILE A 195 -13.10 1.56 5.54
C ILE A 195 -13.88 2.64 6.30
N GLY A 196 -13.54 2.81 7.57
CA GLY A 196 -14.10 3.86 8.42
C GLY A 196 -13.34 5.18 8.30
N ASP A 197 -13.91 6.25 8.85
CA ASP A 197 -13.25 7.57 8.82
C ASP A 197 -11.91 7.58 9.56
N LEU A 198 -11.75 6.79 10.62
CA LEU A 198 -10.47 6.67 11.34
C LEU A 198 -9.37 6.05 10.47
N GLU A 199 -9.69 4.98 9.74
CA GLU A 199 -8.76 4.34 8.81
C GLU A 199 -8.38 5.28 7.67
N ASN A 200 -9.39 5.93 7.06
CA ASN A 200 -9.18 6.90 5.99
C ASN A 200 -8.32 8.09 6.45
N THR A 201 -8.64 8.71 7.59
CA THR A 201 -7.87 9.85 8.12
C THR A 201 -6.44 9.44 8.50
N THR A 202 -6.24 8.24 9.03
CA THR A 202 -4.89 7.71 9.30
C THR A 202 -4.10 7.54 8.02
N PHE A 203 -4.71 6.99 6.96
CA PHE A 203 -4.07 6.88 5.64
C PHE A 203 -3.68 8.25 5.08
N ILE A 204 -4.62 9.21 5.05
CA ILE A 204 -4.34 10.55 4.51
C ILE A 204 -3.23 11.24 5.30
N SER A 205 -3.28 11.17 6.63
CA SER A 205 -2.24 11.72 7.52
C SER A 205 -0.86 11.11 7.22
N LEU A 206 -0.75 9.78 7.15
CA LEU A 206 0.53 9.12 6.88
C LEU A 206 1.04 9.40 5.46
N TYR A 207 0.15 9.46 4.47
CA TYR A 207 0.50 9.84 3.11
C TYR A 207 1.08 11.26 3.07
N ASP A 208 0.38 12.23 3.68
CA ASP A 208 0.76 13.65 3.63
C ASP A 208 2.04 13.90 4.46
N LYS A 209 2.22 13.16 5.56
CA LYS A 209 3.47 13.11 6.33
C LYS A 209 4.63 12.61 5.48
N SER A 210 4.43 11.52 4.74
CA SER A 210 5.44 10.94 3.83
C SER A 210 5.76 11.88 2.67
N TYR A 211 4.75 12.52 2.08
CA TYR A 211 4.94 13.49 1.01
C TYR A 211 5.67 14.75 1.49
N SER A 212 5.34 15.25 2.67
CA SER A 212 6.02 16.40 3.29
C SER A 212 7.49 16.09 3.57
N PHE A 213 7.79 14.87 4.03
CA PHE A 213 9.17 14.41 4.19
C PHE A 213 9.95 14.51 2.88
N ILE A 214 9.38 14.03 1.77
CA ILE A 214 10.00 14.12 0.44
C ILE A 214 10.22 15.58 0.05
N LYS A 215 9.20 16.44 0.19
CA LYS A 215 9.30 17.86 -0.19
C LYS A 215 10.43 18.57 0.55
N ASN A 216 10.53 18.34 1.87
CA ASN A 216 11.55 18.94 2.73
C ASN A 216 12.95 18.36 2.45
N SER A 217 13.02 17.09 2.05
CA SER A 217 14.28 16.45 1.65
C SER A 217 14.73 16.89 0.25
N CYS A 218 13.78 17.18 -0.65
CA CYS A 218 14.06 17.62 -2.01
C CYS A 218 14.43 19.10 -2.11
N SER A 219 14.01 19.96 -1.17
CA SER A 219 14.53 21.33 -1.06
C SER A 219 16.04 21.39 -0.74
N LEU A 220 16.64 20.24 -0.38
CA LEU A 220 18.09 20.07 -0.20
C LEU A 220 18.76 19.39 -1.40
N LEU A 221 17.98 18.91 -2.37
CA LEU A 221 18.53 18.36 -3.60
C LEU A 221 18.79 19.53 -4.56
N PRO A 222 20.02 19.70 -5.07
CA PRO A 222 20.36 20.81 -5.94
C PRO A 222 19.41 20.85 -7.14
N GLU A 223 18.82 22.03 -7.40
CA GLU A 223 17.86 22.29 -8.47
C GLU A 223 18.35 21.72 -9.79
N THR A 224 17.67 20.66 -10.28
CA THR A 224 17.62 20.23 -11.69
C THR A 224 18.94 19.88 -12.42
N ASP A 225 20.11 20.18 -11.88
CA ASP A 225 21.38 19.89 -12.51
C ASP A 225 21.88 18.50 -12.09
N LYS A 226 21.60 17.55 -13.00
CA LYS A 226 22.18 16.20 -13.11
C LYS A 226 21.43 15.07 -12.41
N LEU A 227 20.17 14.86 -12.77
CA LEU A 227 19.66 13.50 -13.02
C LEU A 227 20.34 12.90 -14.28
N LYS A 228 21.68 12.90 -14.32
CA LYS A 228 22.39 11.88 -15.10
C LYS A 228 21.99 10.56 -14.46
N CYS A 229 21.58 9.58 -15.27
CA CYS A 229 21.41 8.21 -14.81
C CYS A 229 22.63 7.83 -13.97
N TRP A 230 22.44 7.67 -12.65
CA TRP A 230 23.53 7.50 -11.69
C TRP A 230 24.35 6.24 -12.01
N LEU A 231 23.74 5.28 -12.71
CA LEU A 231 24.34 4.00 -13.10
C LEU A 231 25.21 4.07 -14.37
N CYS A 232 24.99 5.01 -15.30
CA CYS A 232 25.65 4.91 -16.62
C CYS A 232 26.69 5.99 -16.93
N LYS A 233 26.79 7.08 -16.15
CA LYS A 233 27.62 8.28 -16.44
C LYS A 233 27.42 8.90 -17.84
N ARG A 234 26.63 8.30 -18.73
CA ARG A 234 26.30 8.82 -20.04
C ARG A 234 25.16 9.82 -19.90
N ILE A 235 25.39 10.99 -20.46
CA ILE A 235 24.34 11.91 -20.85
C ILE A 235 23.63 11.26 -22.05
N GLY A 236 22.30 11.31 -22.05
CA GLY A 236 21.47 10.83 -23.14
C GLY A 236 20.01 10.69 -22.72
N CYS A 237 19.30 11.81 -22.58
CA CYS A 237 17.99 11.80 -23.18
C CYS A 237 18.26 11.72 -24.68
N THR A 238 17.88 10.58 -25.27
CA THR A 238 18.11 10.12 -26.65
C THR A 238 19.54 9.70 -27.03
N LYS A 239 19.66 8.42 -27.40
CA LYS A 239 20.22 8.03 -28.71
C LYS A 239 19.05 7.76 -29.63
#